data_AF-A0A1A8RD73-F1
#
_entry.id   AF-A0A1A8RD73-F1
#
_cell.length_a   1.000
_cell.length_b   1.000
_cell.length_c   1.000
_cell.angle_alpha   90.00
_cell.angle_beta   90.00
_cell.angle_gamma   90.00
#
_symmetry.space_group_name_H-M   'P 1'
#
loop_
_entity.id
_entity.type
_entity.pdbx_description
1 polymer ?
#
loop_
_entity_poly.entity_id
_entity_poly.type
_entity_poly.pdbx_seq_one_letter_code
_entity_poly.pdbx_strand_id
1 'polypeptide(L)'
;MEFRVTFSGSRRAARTLWFLILMSLCLFITVCRASSPQEEEDSAMQNIVTEKRAEESHRQDSADLLIFILLLTLTILTIWLFKHRRFRFLHETGLAMIYGLIVGVILRYAVHVPRDVGTASMGCFVNISPATLLVNVSGKFYEYTLKGEISANLVNDVQDNEMLRKVTFDPEVFFNILLPPIIFHAGYSLKRRHFFRNMGSILAYAFVGTVISCFVIGLLMYGCVMLMKQFSQLGGDFFFTDCLFYGAIVSATDPVTVLAIFHELQVDADMYALLFGESVLNDAVAVVLSSSIVAYQPQGDNSHTFEVMALLKSFGMFLGVFSGSFSLGVATGVVTALISFVGLVSIRAEKLEVRAGQ
;
A
#
# COMPACT_ATOMS: atom_id res chain seq x y z
N MET A 1 49.54 -4.44 9.60
CA MET A 1 48.71 -5.47 10.23
C MET A 1 47.70 -5.93 9.18
N GLU A 2 48.08 -6.92 8.36
CA GLU A 2 47.21 -7.46 7.31
C GLU A 2 46.11 -8.32 7.95
N PHE A 3 44.86 -7.85 7.90
CA PHE A 3 43.72 -8.66 8.29
C PHE A 3 43.29 -9.53 7.10
N ARG A 4 43.77 -10.78 7.11
CA ARG A 4 43.31 -11.85 6.23
C ARG A 4 41.86 -12.20 6.59
N VAL A 5 40.91 -11.67 5.82
CA VAL A 5 39.48 -12.01 5.92
C VAL A 5 39.29 -13.46 5.47
N THR A 6 38.99 -14.36 6.42
CA THR A 6 38.67 -15.76 6.17
C THR A 6 37.30 -15.90 5.51
N PHE A 7 37.26 -15.82 4.18
CA PHE A 7 36.08 -16.08 3.34
C PHE A 7 35.78 -17.59 3.22
N SER A 8 35.66 -18.30 4.34
CA SER A 8 35.39 -19.76 4.34
C SER A 8 33.92 -20.10 4.63
N GLY A 9 33.23 -19.27 5.43
CA GLY A 9 31.79 -19.47 5.75
C GLY A 9 30.80 -18.96 4.70
N SER A 10 31.22 -18.05 3.81
CA SER A 10 30.36 -17.43 2.79
C SER A 10 29.99 -18.40 1.66
N ARG A 11 30.94 -19.23 1.20
CA ARG A 11 30.71 -20.17 0.09
C ARG A 11 29.79 -21.34 0.43
N ARG A 12 29.80 -21.83 1.67
CA ARG A 12 28.88 -22.90 2.11
C ARG A 12 27.45 -22.39 2.25
N ALA A 13 27.26 -21.21 2.82
CA ALA A 13 25.94 -20.61 2.99
C ALA A 13 25.32 -20.11 1.66
N ALA A 14 26.15 -19.56 0.75
CA ALA A 14 25.71 -19.21 -0.60
C ALA A 14 25.36 -20.47 -1.41
N ARG A 15 26.10 -21.58 -1.21
CA ARG A 15 25.75 -22.88 -1.79
C ARG A 15 24.43 -23.43 -1.24
N THR A 16 24.19 -23.39 0.06
CA THR A 16 22.92 -23.86 0.64
C THR A 16 21.74 -22.99 0.21
N LEU A 17 21.93 -21.67 0.07
CA LEU A 17 20.90 -20.77 -0.45
C LEU A 17 20.62 -21.03 -1.94
N TRP A 18 21.67 -21.21 -2.74
CA TRP A 18 21.54 -21.61 -4.14
C TRP A 18 20.82 -22.96 -4.26
N PHE A 19 21.14 -23.94 -3.41
CA PHE A 19 20.46 -25.23 -3.36
C PHE A 19 18.98 -25.10 -2.97
N LEU A 20 18.62 -24.23 -2.03
CA LEU A 20 17.22 -23.99 -1.64
C LEU A 20 16.43 -23.28 -2.74
N ILE A 21 17.03 -22.27 -3.39
CA ILE A 21 16.43 -21.60 -4.54
C ILE A 21 16.28 -22.58 -5.71
N LEU A 22 17.29 -23.41 -5.97
CA LEU A 22 17.25 -24.43 -7.03
C LEU A 22 16.22 -25.51 -6.73
N MET A 23 16.08 -25.93 -5.46
CA MET A 23 15.06 -26.89 -5.03
C MET A 23 13.65 -26.30 -5.13
N SER A 24 13.47 -25.02 -4.80
CA SER A 24 12.20 -24.30 -4.97
C SER A 24 11.86 -24.12 -6.46
N LEU A 25 12.83 -23.78 -7.31
CA LEU A 25 12.66 -23.73 -8.77
C LEU A 25 12.36 -25.11 -9.36
N CYS A 26 13.01 -26.16 -8.87
CA CYS A 26 12.78 -27.53 -9.33
C CYS A 26 11.38 -28.01 -8.92
N LEU A 27 10.95 -27.70 -7.69
CA LEU A 27 9.59 -27.98 -7.21
C LEU A 27 8.55 -27.25 -8.08
N PHE A 28 8.81 -25.98 -8.42
CA PHE A 28 7.97 -25.17 -9.31
C PHE A 28 7.86 -25.80 -10.71
N ILE A 29 8.99 -26.20 -11.32
CA ILE A 29 9.01 -26.87 -12.63
C ILE A 29 8.30 -28.23 -12.60
N THR A 30 8.42 -28.97 -11.49
CA THR A 30 7.78 -30.29 -11.34
C THR A 30 6.26 -30.16 -11.19
N VAL A 31 5.78 -29.13 -10.49
CA VAL A 31 4.36 -28.79 -10.39
C VAL A 31 3.79 -28.33 -11.75
N CYS A 32 4.53 -27.51 -12.50
CA CYS A 32 4.15 -27.10 -13.86
C CYS A 32 4.16 -28.26 -14.88
N ARG A 33 4.87 -29.36 -14.62
CA ARG A 33 4.91 -30.55 -15.50
C ARG A 33 3.91 -31.65 -15.14
N ALA A 34 3.28 -31.58 -13.97
CA ALA A 34 2.30 -32.57 -13.52
C ALA A 34 0.88 -32.37 -14.14
N SER A 35 0.72 -31.38 -15.02
CA SER A 35 -0.53 -31.03 -15.68
C SER A 35 -0.59 -31.56 -17.12
N SER A 36 -0.85 -32.86 -17.28
CA SER A 36 -1.52 -33.43 -18.47
C SER A 36 -1.94 -34.89 -18.19
N PRO A 37 -3.21 -35.27 -18.42
CA PRO A 37 -3.48 -36.14 -19.59
C PRO A 37 -4.85 -35.93 -20.28
N GLN A 38 -5.08 -36.79 -21.28
CA GLN A 38 -5.87 -36.76 -22.53
C GLN A 38 -7.42 -36.83 -22.50
N GLU A 39 -7.94 -36.58 -23.72
CA GLU A 39 -9.29 -36.59 -24.34
C GLU A 39 -10.29 -37.71 -23.96
N GLU A 40 -11.60 -37.42 -23.99
CA GLU A 40 -12.60 -37.93 -24.97
C GLU A 40 -14.05 -37.49 -24.63
N GLU A 41 -14.86 -37.37 -25.68
CA GLU A 41 -16.21 -36.77 -25.76
C GLU A 41 -17.32 -37.84 -25.62
N ASP A 42 -18.48 -37.54 -24.97
CA ASP A 42 -19.86 -37.76 -25.49
C ASP A 42 -21.01 -37.39 -24.51
N SER A 43 -21.86 -36.46 -24.98
CA SER A 43 -23.25 -36.01 -24.64
C SER A 43 -24.01 -36.28 -23.31
N ALA A 44 -23.68 -37.24 -22.44
CA ALA A 44 -24.07 -37.21 -21.00
C ALA A 44 -23.10 -36.35 -20.16
N MET A 45 -22.13 -35.80 -20.89
CA MET A 45 -20.86 -35.22 -20.49
C MET A 45 -20.98 -33.83 -19.87
N GLN A 46 -22.05 -33.05 -20.10
CA GLN A 46 -22.05 -31.63 -19.68
C GLN A 46 -21.98 -31.41 -18.17
N ASN A 47 -22.77 -32.14 -17.36
CA ASN A 47 -22.76 -31.97 -15.89
C ASN A 47 -21.48 -32.52 -15.25
N ILE A 48 -21.00 -33.68 -15.71
CA ILE A 48 -19.76 -34.32 -15.24
C ILE A 48 -18.53 -33.52 -15.71
N VAL A 49 -18.58 -32.89 -16.89
CA VAL A 49 -17.53 -32.00 -17.37
C VAL A 49 -17.58 -30.66 -16.66
N THR A 50 -18.74 -30.10 -16.29
CA THR A 50 -18.74 -28.93 -15.40
C THR A 50 -18.22 -29.25 -14.01
N GLU A 51 -18.52 -30.43 -13.45
CA GLU A 51 -18.03 -30.84 -12.13
C GLU A 51 -16.54 -31.15 -12.16
N LYS A 52 -16.05 -31.89 -13.18
CA LYS A 52 -14.61 -32.13 -13.40
C LYS A 52 -13.84 -30.85 -13.74
N ARG A 53 -14.40 -29.94 -14.56
CA ARG A 53 -13.78 -28.63 -14.83
C ARG A 53 -13.79 -27.74 -13.60
N ALA A 54 -14.81 -27.81 -12.74
CA ALA A 54 -14.82 -27.11 -11.47
C ALA A 54 -13.76 -27.67 -10.50
N GLU A 55 -13.58 -29.00 -10.45
CA GLU A 55 -12.54 -29.64 -9.64
C GLU A 55 -11.12 -29.33 -10.17
N GLU A 56 -10.92 -29.31 -11.49
CA GLU A 56 -9.66 -28.91 -12.13
C GLU A 56 -9.36 -27.42 -11.93
N SER A 57 -10.38 -26.54 -12.04
CA SER A 57 -10.27 -25.11 -11.71
C SER A 57 -9.93 -24.91 -10.24
N HIS A 58 -10.57 -25.65 -9.32
CA HIS A 58 -10.24 -25.60 -7.90
C HIS A 58 -8.81 -26.06 -7.62
N ARG A 59 -8.31 -27.08 -8.32
CA ARG A 59 -6.93 -27.55 -8.20
C ARG A 59 -5.94 -26.49 -8.70
N GLN A 60 -6.28 -25.79 -9.78
CA GLN A 60 -5.46 -24.72 -10.35
C GLN A 60 -5.46 -23.47 -9.47
N ASP A 61 -6.61 -23.01 -9.00
CA ASP A 61 -6.74 -21.93 -8.02
C ASP A 61 -5.97 -22.23 -6.73
N SER A 62 -6.02 -23.49 -6.26
CA SER A 62 -5.26 -23.93 -5.09
C SER A 62 -3.75 -23.95 -5.34
N ALA A 63 -3.31 -24.30 -6.56
CA ALA A 63 -1.91 -24.27 -6.95
C ALA A 63 -1.39 -22.82 -7.04
N ASP A 64 -2.19 -21.90 -7.58
CA ASP A 64 -1.85 -20.48 -7.67
C ASP A 64 -1.79 -19.82 -6.28
N LEU A 65 -2.74 -20.15 -5.39
CA LEU A 65 -2.67 -19.74 -3.98
C LEU A 65 -1.45 -20.30 -3.26
N LEU A 66 -1.06 -21.55 -3.55
CA LEU A 66 0.12 -22.16 -2.96
C LEU A 66 1.41 -21.51 -3.47
N ILE A 67 1.49 -21.16 -4.76
CA ILE A 67 2.59 -20.38 -5.34
C ILE A 67 2.65 -19.00 -4.69
N PHE A 68 1.51 -18.34 -4.46
CA PHE A 68 1.45 -17.04 -3.78
C PHE A 68 1.95 -17.12 -2.33
N ILE A 69 1.48 -18.10 -1.55
CA ILE A 69 1.92 -18.32 -0.17
C ILE A 69 3.42 -18.67 -0.15
N LEU A 70 3.91 -19.45 -1.10
CA LEU A 70 5.34 -19.77 -1.21
C LEU A 70 6.18 -18.53 -1.52
N LEU A 71 5.75 -17.69 -2.45
CA LEU A 71 6.43 -16.43 -2.78
C LEU A 71 6.44 -15.48 -1.58
N LEU A 72 5.30 -15.30 -0.89
CA LEU A 72 5.22 -14.48 0.32
C LEU A 72 6.12 -15.01 1.44
N THR A 73 6.07 -16.32 1.73
CA THR A 73 6.93 -16.92 2.75
C THR A 73 8.41 -16.79 2.39
N LEU A 74 8.77 -16.90 1.12
CA LEU A 74 10.14 -16.66 0.63
C LEU A 74 10.57 -15.19 0.77
N THR A 75 9.68 -14.22 0.56
CA THR A 75 9.97 -12.80 0.84
C THR A 75 10.22 -12.56 2.33
N ILE A 76 9.41 -13.13 3.23
CA ILE A 76 9.60 -13.00 4.68
C ILE A 76 10.92 -13.65 5.11
N LEU A 77 11.20 -14.86 4.61
CA LEU A 77 12.43 -15.60 4.93
C LEU A 77 13.68 -14.87 4.44
N THR A 78 13.63 -14.28 3.24
CA THR A 78 14.76 -13.52 2.69
C THR A 78 14.99 -12.23 3.48
N ILE A 79 13.94 -11.47 3.82
CA ILE A 79 14.03 -10.30 4.71
C ILE A 79 14.65 -10.69 6.06
N TRP A 80 14.14 -11.75 6.69
CA TRP A 80 14.67 -12.27 7.95
C TRP A 80 16.14 -12.70 7.86
N LEU A 81 16.52 -13.38 6.78
CA LEU A 81 17.90 -13.80 6.53
C LEU A 81 18.83 -12.58 6.41
N PHE A 82 18.39 -11.52 5.72
CA PHE A 82 19.16 -10.29 5.58
C PHE A 82 19.34 -9.56 6.90
N LYS A 83 18.27 -9.48 7.71
CA LYS A 83 18.33 -8.96 9.08
C LYS A 83 19.38 -9.68 9.92
N HIS A 84 19.46 -11.01 9.80
CA HIS A 84 20.41 -11.81 10.58
C HIS A 84 21.85 -11.77 10.03
N ARG A 85 22.03 -11.45 8.74
CA ARG A 85 23.35 -11.44 8.07
C ARG A 85 24.04 -10.07 8.07
N ARG A 86 23.39 -9.00 8.58
CA ARG A 86 23.95 -7.64 8.81
C ARG A 86 24.87 -7.18 7.65
N PHE A 87 24.35 -7.20 6.42
CA PHE A 87 25.05 -6.64 5.27
C PHE A 87 25.15 -5.12 5.43
N ARG A 88 26.37 -4.62 5.57
CA ARG A 88 26.68 -3.23 5.97
C ARG A 88 26.27 -2.14 4.96
N PHE A 89 25.81 -2.50 3.76
CA PHE A 89 25.59 -1.54 2.66
C PHE A 89 24.12 -1.38 2.22
N LEU A 90 23.18 -2.21 2.69
CA LEU A 90 21.77 -2.12 2.26
C LEU A 90 20.84 -2.27 3.46
N HIS A 91 19.93 -1.30 3.66
CA HIS A 91 18.93 -1.34 4.72
C HIS A 91 17.80 -2.32 4.38
N GLU A 92 17.28 -3.00 5.40
CA GLU A 92 16.28 -4.08 5.29
C GLU A 92 15.03 -3.64 4.50
N THR A 93 14.57 -2.40 4.68
CA THR A 93 13.38 -1.86 4.00
C THR A 93 13.60 -1.57 2.51
N GLY A 94 14.80 -1.11 2.13
CA GLY A 94 15.13 -0.86 0.72
C GLY A 94 15.21 -2.16 -0.07
N LEU A 95 15.76 -3.21 0.55
CA LEU A 95 15.75 -4.56 -0.02
C LEU A 95 14.33 -5.11 -0.14
N ALA A 96 13.49 -4.91 0.88
CA ALA A 96 12.09 -5.34 0.84
C ALA A 96 11.32 -4.71 -0.33
N MET A 97 11.52 -3.42 -0.63
CA MET A 97 10.91 -2.78 -1.81
C MET A 97 11.40 -3.40 -3.13
N ILE A 98 12.70 -3.64 -3.28
CA ILE A 98 13.28 -4.24 -4.49
C ILE A 98 12.76 -5.67 -4.69
N TYR A 99 12.76 -6.48 -3.62
CA TYR A 99 12.21 -7.83 -3.68
C TYR A 99 10.71 -7.84 -3.95
N GLY A 100 9.94 -6.93 -3.34
CA GLY A 100 8.52 -6.75 -3.62
C GLY A 100 8.26 -6.43 -5.09
N LEU A 101 9.08 -5.57 -5.70
CA LEU A 101 8.98 -5.25 -7.13
C LEU A 101 9.32 -6.46 -8.01
N ILE A 102 10.41 -7.18 -7.71
CA ILE A 102 10.81 -8.38 -8.45
C ILE A 102 9.73 -9.46 -8.34
N VAL A 103 9.22 -9.73 -7.13
CA VAL A 103 8.15 -10.70 -6.91
C VAL A 103 6.85 -10.26 -7.60
N GLY A 104 6.50 -8.97 -7.57
CA GLY A 104 5.34 -8.44 -8.29
C GLY A 104 5.45 -8.64 -9.81
N VAL A 105 6.63 -8.41 -10.40
CA VAL A 105 6.89 -8.68 -11.82
C VAL A 105 6.82 -10.19 -12.11
N ILE A 106 7.41 -11.04 -11.26
CA ILE A 106 7.33 -12.49 -11.41
C ILE A 106 5.88 -12.95 -11.35
N LEU A 107 5.08 -12.48 -10.39
CA LEU A 107 3.66 -12.82 -10.27
C LEU A 107 2.88 -12.42 -11.53
N ARG A 108 3.17 -11.23 -12.08
CA ARG A 108 2.51 -10.73 -13.30
C ARG A 108 2.78 -11.60 -14.54
N TYR A 109 3.97 -12.20 -14.66
CA TYR A 109 4.35 -12.96 -15.85
C TYR A 109 4.33 -14.49 -15.66
N ALA A 110 4.47 -14.99 -14.43
CA ALA A 110 4.58 -16.41 -14.14
C ALA A 110 3.21 -17.10 -14.03
N VAL A 111 2.15 -16.38 -13.66
CA VAL A 111 0.82 -16.95 -13.48
C VAL A 111 -0.06 -16.56 -14.66
N HIS A 112 -0.12 -17.44 -15.67
CA HIS A 112 -1.10 -17.32 -16.75
C HIS A 112 -2.33 -18.14 -16.37
N VAL A 113 -3.44 -17.46 -16.05
CA VAL A 113 -4.73 -18.13 -15.80
C VAL A 113 -5.26 -18.71 -17.12
N PRO A 114 -5.68 -19.99 -17.17
CA PRO A 114 -6.24 -20.59 -18.36
C PRO A 114 -7.55 -19.89 -18.78
N ARG A 115 -7.77 -19.79 -20.09
CA ARG A 115 -8.75 -18.95 -20.78
C ARG A 115 -10.20 -19.44 -20.75
N ASP A 116 -10.61 -20.22 -19.75
CA ASP A 116 -11.88 -20.95 -19.84
C ASP A 116 -12.93 -20.43 -18.86
N VAL A 117 -13.39 -19.20 -19.09
CA VAL A 117 -14.75 -18.81 -18.69
C VAL A 117 -15.49 -18.43 -19.96
N GLY A 118 -16.39 -19.32 -20.42
CA GLY A 118 -17.30 -19.01 -21.51
C GLY A 118 -18.21 -17.86 -21.10
N THR A 119 -17.80 -16.62 -21.40
CA THR A 119 -18.57 -15.42 -21.09
C THR A 119 -19.78 -15.34 -22.01
N ALA A 120 -20.96 -15.66 -21.48
CA ALA A 120 -22.22 -15.37 -22.13
C ALA A 120 -22.61 -13.91 -21.84
N SER A 121 -22.35 -13.00 -22.80
CA SER A 121 -22.83 -11.62 -22.70
C SER A 121 -24.31 -11.57 -23.08
N MET A 122 -25.19 -11.40 -22.09
CA MET A 122 -26.60 -11.05 -22.32
C MET A 122 -26.81 -9.58 -21.99
N GLY A 123 -27.22 -8.79 -22.97
CA GLY A 123 -27.45 -7.36 -22.80
C GLY A 123 -28.90 -7.05 -22.43
N CYS A 124 -29.09 -6.23 -21.41
CA CYS A 124 -30.36 -5.55 -21.13
C CYS A 124 -30.06 -4.06 -20.96
N PHE A 125 -30.73 -3.20 -21.71
CA PHE A 125 -30.53 -1.75 -21.61
C PHE A 125 -31.26 -1.22 -20.37
N VAL A 126 -30.49 -0.66 -19.44
CA VAL A 126 -31.01 -0.07 -18.20
C VAL A 126 -30.39 1.33 -18.04
N ASN A 127 -31.20 2.33 -17.70
CA ASN A 127 -30.74 3.73 -17.58
C ASN A 127 -29.94 4.00 -16.30
N ILE A 128 -29.94 3.08 -15.34
CA ILE A 128 -29.28 3.19 -14.04
C ILE A 128 -28.62 1.84 -13.77
N SER A 129 -27.38 1.84 -13.28
CA SER A 129 -26.66 0.63 -12.87
C SER A 129 -27.05 0.25 -11.43
N PRO A 130 -27.95 -0.71 -11.20
CA PRO A 130 -28.34 -1.11 -9.85
C PRO A 130 -27.18 -1.81 -9.12
N ALA A 131 -27.10 -1.67 -7.81
CA ALA A 131 -26.05 -2.30 -6.98
C ALA A 131 -26.15 -3.83 -6.94
N THR A 132 -27.38 -4.36 -7.04
CA THR A 132 -27.69 -5.80 -7.06
C THR A 132 -28.63 -6.15 -8.22
N LEU A 133 -28.33 -7.24 -8.92
CA LEU A 133 -29.09 -7.78 -10.04
C LEU A 133 -29.58 -9.18 -9.70
N LEU A 134 -30.90 -9.41 -9.82
CA LEU A 134 -31.51 -10.73 -9.65
C LEU A 134 -31.84 -11.31 -11.03
N VAL A 135 -31.19 -12.40 -11.40
CA VAL A 135 -31.39 -13.06 -12.70
C VAL A 135 -32.15 -14.38 -12.49
N ASN A 136 -33.28 -14.53 -13.16
CA ASN A 136 -34.04 -15.78 -13.16
C ASN A 136 -33.55 -16.68 -14.30
N VAL A 137 -32.93 -17.81 -13.95
CA VAL A 137 -32.52 -18.83 -14.91
C VAL A 137 -33.28 -20.11 -14.61
N SER A 138 -34.17 -20.51 -15.53
CA SER A 138 -34.95 -21.75 -15.43
C SER A 138 -35.74 -21.91 -14.12
N GLY A 139 -36.26 -20.82 -13.55
CA GLY A 139 -37.08 -20.84 -12.33
C GLY A 139 -36.31 -20.68 -11.02
N LYS A 140 -35.00 -20.44 -11.08
CA LYS A 140 -34.15 -20.12 -9.92
C LYS A 140 -33.64 -18.69 -10.03
N PHE A 141 -33.69 -17.95 -8.93
CA PHE A 141 -33.15 -16.59 -8.84
C PHE A 141 -31.71 -16.63 -8.36
N TYR A 142 -30.83 -15.97 -9.11
CA TYR A 142 -29.42 -15.78 -8.78
C TYR A 142 -29.16 -14.30 -8.51
N GLU A 143 -28.47 -13.99 -7.41
CA GLU A 143 -28.09 -12.64 -7.02
C GLU A 143 -26.67 -12.32 -7.48
N TYR A 144 -26.53 -11.20 -8.18
CA TYR A 144 -25.27 -10.67 -8.69
C TYR A 144 -25.03 -9.27 -8.14
N THR A 145 -23.86 -9.01 -7.57
CA THR A 145 -23.46 -7.69 -7.08
C THR A 145 -22.58 -6.98 -8.10
N LEU A 146 -22.84 -5.68 -8.32
CA LEU A 146 -22.03 -4.87 -9.21
C LEU A 146 -20.63 -4.68 -8.59
N LYS A 147 -19.60 -5.25 -9.22
CA LYS A 147 -18.20 -5.10 -8.79
C LYS A 147 -17.49 -3.88 -9.41
N GLY A 148 -17.96 -3.36 -10.54
CA GLY A 148 -17.37 -2.22 -11.25
C GLY A 148 -17.83 -2.12 -12.71
N GLU A 149 -17.57 -0.99 -13.36
CA GLU A 149 -17.82 -0.76 -14.79
C GLU A 149 -16.61 -1.22 -15.61
N ILE A 150 -16.86 -2.01 -16.67
CA ILE A 150 -15.82 -2.49 -17.58
C ILE A 150 -16.06 -1.83 -18.94
N SER A 151 -15.05 -1.13 -19.45
CA SER A 151 -15.12 -0.56 -20.81
C SER A 151 -15.29 -1.68 -21.85
N ALA A 152 -16.14 -1.46 -22.87
CA ALA A 152 -16.47 -2.46 -23.89
C ALA A 152 -15.24 -3.05 -24.62
N ASN A 153 -14.12 -2.33 -24.66
CA ASN A 153 -12.87 -2.78 -25.27
C ASN A 153 -12.03 -3.72 -24.38
N LEU A 154 -12.35 -3.87 -23.09
CA LEU A 154 -11.62 -4.68 -22.12
C LEU A 154 -12.30 -6.01 -21.77
N VAL A 155 -13.43 -6.35 -22.41
CA VAL A 155 -14.18 -7.58 -22.09
C VAL A 155 -13.35 -8.86 -22.31
N ASN A 156 -12.34 -8.82 -23.18
CA ASN A 156 -11.42 -9.93 -23.40
C ASN A 156 -10.21 -9.97 -22.45
N ASP A 157 -10.01 -8.92 -21.63
CA ASP A 157 -8.84 -8.71 -20.76
C ASP A 157 -9.21 -8.67 -19.26
N VAL A 158 -10.45 -9.04 -18.93
CA VAL A 158 -10.99 -9.02 -17.56
C VAL A 158 -10.27 -10.03 -16.65
N GLN A 159 -9.74 -11.11 -17.22
CA GLN A 159 -9.17 -12.24 -16.48
C GLN A 159 -7.82 -11.91 -15.81
N ASP A 160 -6.93 -11.17 -16.50
CA ASP A 160 -5.63 -10.74 -15.96
C ASP A 160 -5.81 -9.80 -14.76
N ASN A 161 -6.92 -9.08 -14.71
CA ASN A 161 -7.25 -8.14 -13.64
C ASN A 161 -7.78 -8.83 -12.38
N GLU A 162 -8.46 -9.97 -12.46
CA GLU A 162 -9.03 -10.62 -11.28
C GLU A 162 -7.94 -11.21 -10.36
N MET A 163 -6.88 -11.75 -10.96
CA MET A 163 -5.72 -12.24 -10.24
C MET A 163 -4.91 -11.10 -9.61
N LEU A 164 -4.65 -10.03 -10.37
CA LEU A 164 -4.04 -8.80 -9.83
C LEU A 164 -4.87 -8.23 -8.67
N ARG A 165 -6.20 -8.30 -8.75
CA ARG A 165 -7.11 -7.83 -7.69
C ARG A 165 -7.10 -8.72 -6.46
N LYS A 166 -6.93 -10.03 -6.60
CA LYS A 166 -6.77 -10.97 -5.47
C LYS A 166 -5.40 -10.82 -4.78
N VAL A 167 -4.38 -10.42 -5.52
CA VAL A 167 -2.98 -10.29 -5.05
C VAL A 167 -2.68 -8.90 -4.50
N THR A 168 -3.40 -7.87 -4.96
CA THR A 168 -3.24 -6.50 -4.45
C THR A 168 -3.92 -6.41 -3.08
N PHE A 169 -3.14 -6.04 -2.06
CA PHE A 169 -3.70 -5.74 -0.74
C PHE A 169 -4.66 -4.57 -0.82
N ASP A 170 -5.81 -4.69 -0.17
CA ASP A 170 -6.76 -3.60 -0.06
C ASP A 170 -6.11 -2.42 0.67
N PRO A 171 -5.95 -1.25 0.01
CA PRO A 171 -5.30 -0.10 0.62
C PRO A 171 -6.08 0.39 1.85
N GLU A 172 -7.39 0.20 1.90
CA GLU A 172 -8.21 0.54 3.06
C GLU A 172 -7.82 -0.24 4.31
N VAL A 173 -7.49 -1.53 4.18
CA VAL A 173 -7.00 -2.34 5.31
C VAL A 173 -5.65 -1.81 5.78
N PHE A 174 -4.77 -1.46 4.85
CA PHE A 174 -3.47 -0.88 5.18
C PHE A 174 -3.61 0.46 5.93
N PHE A 175 -4.38 1.40 5.39
CA PHE A 175 -4.55 2.73 5.97
C PHE A 175 -5.35 2.73 7.28
N ASN A 176 -6.41 1.91 7.38
CA ASN A 176 -7.30 1.94 8.56
C ASN A 176 -6.83 1.01 9.69
N ILE A 177 -6.07 -0.05 9.40
CA ILE A 177 -5.70 -1.07 10.40
C ILE A 177 -4.19 -1.10 10.65
N LEU A 178 -3.34 -1.08 9.61
CA LEU A 178 -1.89 -1.27 9.75
C LEU A 178 -1.14 0.02 10.06
N LEU A 179 -1.53 1.14 9.46
CA LEU A 179 -0.88 2.44 9.62
C LEU A 179 -1.01 3.03 11.05
N PRO A 180 -2.19 3.00 11.72
CA PRO A 180 -2.34 3.65 13.03
C PRO A 180 -1.43 3.09 14.13
N PRO A 181 -1.25 1.76 14.30
CA PRO A 181 -0.31 1.20 15.27
C PRO A 181 1.15 1.61 15.03
N ILE A 182 1.57 1.74 13.77
CA ILE A 182 2.94 2.14 13.41
C ILE A 182 3.18 3.59 13.83
N ILE A 183 2.26 4.49 13.48
CA ILE A 183 2.34 5.91 13.85
C ILE A 183 2.26 6.07 15.37
N PHE A 184 1.39 5.32 16.04
CA PHE A 184 1.26 5.34 17.49
C PHE A 184 2.55 4.91 18.19
N HIS A 185 3.16 3.80 17.76
CA HIS A 185 4.43 3.32 18.32
C HIS A 185 5.55 4.35 18.12
N ALA A 186 5.67 4.91 16.91
CA ALA A 186 6.66 5.93 16.61
C ALA A 186 6.47 7.21 17.45
N GLY A 187 5.22 7.67 17.59
CA GLY A 187 4.87 8.79 18.46
C GLY A 187 5.13 8.52 19.95
N TYR A 188 4.89 7.29 20.42
CA TYR A 188 5.14 6.89 21.81
C TYR A 188 6.63 6.82 22.14
N SER A 189 7.48 6.34 21.21
CA SER A 189 8.93 6.27 21.39
C SER A 189 9.63 7.64 21.35
N LEU A 190 8.91 8.71 20.97
CA LEU A 190 9.51 10.01 20.71
C LEU A 190 9.80 10.81 21.99
N LYS A 191 10.99 11.42 22.06
CA LYS A 191 11.39 12.25 23.20
C LYS A 191 10.66 13.59 23.19
N ARG A 192 9.54 13.67 23.92
CA ARG A 192 8.64 14.84 24.04
C ARG A 192 9.36 16.21 24.13
N ARG A 193 10.41 16.32 24.97
CA ARG A 193 11.12 17.61 25.19
C ARG A 193 11.76 18.20 23.93
N HIS A 194 12.34 17.35 23.07
CA HIS A 194 13.02 17.80 21.85
C HIS A 194 12.03 18.20 20.76
N PHE A 195 10.94 17.43 20.64
CA PHE A 195 9.85 17.69 19.69
C PHE A 195 9.17 19.04 19.94
N PHE A 196 8.71 19.30 21.17
CA PHE A 196 8.02 20.56 21.49
C PHE A 196 8.93 21.79 21.42
N ARG A 197 10.24 21.65 21.66
CA ARG A 197 11.21 22.75 21.51
C ARG A 197 11.39 23.15 20.04
N ASN A 198 11.33 22.19 19.12
CA ASN A 198 11.59 22.39 17.69
C ASN A 198 10.30 22.50 16.85
N MET A 199 9.12 22.56 17.50
CA MET A 199 7.81 22.54 16.84
C MET A 199 7.67 23.63 15.76
N GLY A 200 8.18 24.83 16.02
CA GLY A 200 8.13 25.92 15.03
C GLY A 200 8.90 25.60 13.74
N SER A 201 10.07 24.96 13.86
CA SER A 201 10.86 24.54 12.70
C SER A 201 10.19 23.40 11.95
N ILE A 202 9.61 22.46 12.68
CA ILE A 202 8.85 21.33 12.13
C ILE A 202 7.67 21.84 11.30
N LEU A 203 6.87 22.75 11.86
CA LEU A 203 5.74 23.37 11.17
C LEU A 203 6.21 24.15 9.93
N ALA A 204 7.28 24.94 10.06
CA ALA A 204 7.82 25.69 8.92
C ALA A 204 8.25 24.76 7.77
N TYR A 205 8.98 23.68 8.06
CA TYR A 205 9.38 22.71 7.04
C TYR A 205 8.20 21.94 6.46
N ALA A 206 7.27 21.50 7.31
CA ALA A 206 6.11 20.73 6.85
C ALA A 206 5.17 21.55 5.96
N PHE A 207 4.91 22.83 6.26
CA PHE A 207 4.01 23.67 5.46
C PHE A 207 4.72 24.37 4.30
N VAL A 208 5.81 25.09 4.58
CA VAL A 208 6.49 25.87 3.54
C VAL A 208 7.26 24.93 2.60
N GLY A 209 7.89 23.89 3.14
CA GLY A 209 8.65 22.91 2.36
C GLY A 209 7.77 22.13 1.40
N THR A 210 6.60 21.65 1.82
CA THR A 210 5.66 20.95 0.93
C THR A 210 5.07 21.85 -0.14
N VAL A 211 4.65 23.07 0.22
CA VAL A 211 4.10 24.02 -0.76
C VAL A 211 5.15 24.32 -1.84
N ILE A 212 6.39 24.61 -1.45
CA ILE A 212 7.48 24.83 -2.41
C ILE A 212 7.73 23.57 -3.24
N SER A 213 7.79 22.39 -2.62
CA SER A 213 8.04 21.12 -3.32
C SER A 213 6.95 20.81 -4.34
N CYS A 214 5.68 21.02 -3.97
CA CYS A 214 4.52 20.88 -4.85
C CYS A 214 4.64 21.77 -6.09
N PHE A 215 4.96 23.06 -5.92
CA PHE A 215 5.14 23.98 -7.05
C PHE A 215 6.35 23.61 -7.91
N VAL A 216 7.49 23.27 -7.30
CA VAL A 216 8.70 22.92 -8.04
C VAL A 216 8.51 21.65 -8.85
N ILE A 217 7.97 20.59 -8.25
CA ILE A 217 7.71 19.31 -8.93
C ILE A 217 6.62 19.47 -9.98
N GLY A 218 5.55 20.22 -9.68
CA GLY A 218 4.48 20.49 -10.63
C GLY A 218 4.93 21.30 -11.84
N LEU A 219 5.76 22.33 -11.64
CA LEU A 219 6.36 23.11 -12.73
C LEU A 219 7.34 22.27 -13.57
N LEU A 220 8.15 21.42 -12.91
CA LEU A 220 9.05 20.52 -13.59
C LEU A 220 8.28 19.53 -14.47
N MET A 221 7.20 18.94 -13.92
CA MET A 221 6.32 18.03 -14.66
C MET A 221 5.66 18.73 -15.85
N TYR A 222 5.13 19.94 -15.64
CA TYR A 222 4.56 20.75 -16.72
C TYR A 222 5.58 21.04 -17.83
N GLY A 223 6.83 21.36 -17.46
CA GLY A 223 7.94 21.52 -18.41
C GLY A 223 8.22 20.26 -19.22
N CYS A 224 8.28 19.09 -18.56
CA CYS A 224 8.45 17.79 -19.22
C CYS A 224 7.30 17.48 -20.19
N VAL A 225 6.05 17.74 -19.80
CA VAL A 225 4.87 17.53 -20.64
C VAL A 225 4.89 18.45 -21.87
N MET A 226 5.26 19.72 -21.69
CA MET A 226 5.42 20.67 -22.81
C MET A 226 6.52 20.24 -23.78
N LEU A 227 7.65 19.75 -23.27
CA LEU A 227 8.70 19.19 -24.11
C LEU A 227 8.22 17.97 -24.90
N MET A 228 7.51 17.03 -24.27
CA MET A 228 7.01 15.84 -24.97
C MET A 228 5.91 16.18 -26.00
N LYS A 229 5.11 17.23 -25.75
CA LYS A 229 4.16 17.75 -26.75
C LYS A 229 4.87 18.30 -27.98
N GLN A 230 6.04 18.94 -27.80
CA GLN A 230 6.86 19.41 -28.91
C GLN A 230 7.47 18.26 -29.73
N PHE A 231 7.74 17.11 -29.11
CA PHE A 231 8.15 15.87 -29.82
C PHE A 231 6.98 15.05 -30.38
N SER A 232 5.74 15.57 -30.32
CA SER A 232 4.54 14.97 -30.90
C SER A 232 4.19 13.55 -30.41
N GLN A 233 4.65 13.18 -29.20
CA GLN A 233 4.44 11.84 -28.61
C GLN A 233 3.21 11.73 -27.71
N LEU A 234 2.60 12.83 -27.28
CA LEU A 234 1.39 12.83 -26.44
C LEU A 234 0.22 13.54 -27.14
N GLY A 235 -0.90 12.84 -27.27
CA GLY A 235 -2.14 13.33 -27.90
C GLY A 235 -3.22 13.79 -26.91
N GLY A 236 -2.87 14.09 -25.66
CA GLY A 236 -3.81 14.52 -24.62
C GLY A 236 -3.65 15.99 -24.22
N ASP A 237 -4.76 16.64 -23.88
CA ASP A 237 -4.75 17.97 -23.26
C ASP A 237 -4.47 17.83 -21.77
N PHE A 238 -3.23 18.10 -21.38
CA PHE A 238 -2.82 18.17 -19.97
C PHE A 238 -2.91 19.59 -19.47
N PHE A 239 -3.62 19.78 -18.36
CA PHE A 239 -3.74 21.08 -17.73
C PHE A 239 -2.61 21.26 -16.69
N PHE A 240 -2.30 22.52 -16.39
CA PHE A 240 -1.33 22.85 -15.34
C PHE A 240 -1.79 22.32 -13.96
N THR A 241 -3.10 22.24 -13.75
CA THR A 241 -3.73 21.70 -12.53
C THR A 241 -3.40 20.23 -12.32
N ASP A 242 -3.42 19.42 -13.39
CA ASP A 242 -3.06 17.99 -13.31
C ASP A 242 -1.58 17.81 -12.92
N CYS A 243 -0.70 18.67 -13.44
CA CYS A 243 0.72 18.67 -13.09
C CYS A 243 0.95 19.12 -11.64
N LEU A 244 0.22 20.13 -11.18
CA LEU A 244 0.30 20.60 -9.79
C LEU A 244 -0.29 19.57 -8.82
N PHE A 245 -1.36 18.86 -9.20
CA PHE A 245 -1.93 17.77 -8.44
C PHE A 245 -0.93 16.63 -8.25
N TYR A 246 -0.20 16.26 -9.32
CA TYR A 246 0.92 15.33 -9.24
C TYR A 246 2.01 15.84 -8.27
N GLY A 247 2.38 17.12 -8.38
CA GLY A 247 3.31 17.76 -7.45
C GLY A 247 2.87 17.69 -5.99
N ALA A 248 1.58 17.88 -5.72
CA ALA A 248 1.02 17.80 -4.37
C ALA A 248 1.11 16.38 -3.79
N ILE A 249 0.75 15.36 -4.57
CA ILE A 249 0.82 13.95 -4.11
C ILE A 249 2.26 13.53 -3.85
N VAL A 250 3.19 13.88 -4.74
CA VAL A 250 4.61 13.48 -4.62
C VAL A 250 5.35 14.29 -3.55
N SER A 251 4.80 15.43 -3.13
CA SER A 251 5.38 16.24 -2.06
C SER A 251 5.26 15.61 -0.66
N ALA A 252 4.37 14.63 -0.47
CA ALA A 252 4.31 13.82 0.74
C ALA A 252 5.53 12.89 0.80
N THR A 253 6.35 12.99 1.85
CA THR A 253 7.57 12.17 1.96
C THR A 253 7.47 11.21 3.13
N ASP A 254 7.72 9.92 2.87
CA ASP A 254 7.77 8.91 3.92
C ASP A 254 9.23 8.58 4.33
N PRO A 255 9.66 8.93 5.57
CA PRO A 255 10.98 8.67 6.07
C PRO A 255 11.07 7.35 6.85
N VAL A 256 10.08 6.45 6.84
CA VAL A 256 10.10 5.21 7.65
C VAL A 256 11.43 4.46 7.53
N THR A 257 11.97 4.37 6.32
CA THR A 257 13.30 3.77 6.07
C THR A 257 14.44 4.57 6.70
N VAL A 258 14.41 5.90 6.57
CA VAL A 258 15.45 6.80 7.10
C VAL A 258 15.43 6.85 8.62
N LEU A 259 14.24 6.89 9.22
CA LEU A 259 14.02 6.86 10.67
C LEU A 259 14.58 5.57 11.30
N ALA A 260 14.38 4.43 10.65
CA ALA A 260 14.92 3.15 11.10
C ALA A 260 16.47 3.17 11.11
N ILE A 261 17.08 3.70 10.05
CA ILE A 261 18.54 3.86 9.95
C ILE A 261 19.06 4.83 11.03
N PHE A 262 18.38 5.95 11.26
CA PHE A 262 18.79 6.96 12.24
C PHE A 262 18.74 6.42 13.67
N HIS A 263 17.77 5.55 13.96
CA HIS A 263 17.69 4.85 15.23
C HIS A 263 18.86 3.88 15.43
N GLU A 264 19.28 3.15 14.39
CA GLU A 264 20.46 2.27 14.46
C GLU A 264 21.78 3.04 14.61
N LEU A 265 21.90 4.20 13.94
CA LEU A 265 23.08 5.05 13.96
C LEU A 265 23.19 5.93 15.22
N GLN A 266 22.20 5.86 16.13
CA GLN A 266 22.11 6.71 17.32
C GLN A 266 22.26 8.21 17.01
N VAL A 267 21.55 8.68 15.98
CA VAL A 267 21.52 10.10 15.60
C VAL A 267 20.87 10.94 16.70
N ASP A 268 21.25 12.23 16.76
CA ASP A 268 20.70 13.20 17.71
C ASP A 268 19.17 13.21 17.73
N ALA A 269 18.61 13.24 18.94
CA ALA A 269 17.16 13.22 19.14
C ALA A 269 16.44 14.43 18.55
N ASP A 270 17.15 15.56 18.40
CA ASP A 270 16.62 16.76 17.75
C ASP A 270 16.39 16.54 16.24
N MET A 271 17.33 15.88 15.54
CA MET A 271 17.20 15.53 14.11
C MET A 271 16.11 14.49 13.87
N TYR A 272 16.06 13.45 14.73
CA TYR A 272 15.00 12.43 14.66
C TYR A 272 13.60 13.04 14.84
N ALA A 273 13.44 13.92 15.84
CA ALA A 273 12.16 14.58 16.10
C ALA A 273 11.75 15.53 14.96
N LEU A 274 12.72 16.20 14.32
CA LEU A 274 12.46 17.12 13.23
C LEU A 274 12.01 16.40 11.97
N LEU A 275 12.72 15.34 11.57
CA LEU A 275 12.37 14.53 10.40
C LEU A 275 11.03 13.81 10.59
N PHE A 276 10.82 13.19 11.76
CA PHE A 276 9.54 12.52 12.05
C PHE A 276 8.36 13.49 12.01
N GLY A 277 8.51 14.66 12.65
CA GLY A 277 7.44 15.66 12.70
C GLY A 277 7.13 16.27 11.34
N GLU A 278 8.16 16.54 10.53
CA GLU A 278 8.01 17.03 9.17
C GLU A 278 7.19 16.05 8.33
N SER A 279 7.55 14.78 8.35
CA SER A 279 6.91 13.79 7.49
C SER A 279 5.48 13.43 7.89
N VAL A 280 5.16 13.41 9.19
CA VAL A 280 3.77 13.19 9.64
C VAL A 280 2.87 14.37 9.26
N LEU A 281 3.39 15.60 9.34
CA LEU A 281 2.61 16.79 9.00
C LEU A 281 2.55 17.04 7.49
N ASN A 282 3.59 16.66 6.74
CA ASN A 282 3.66 16.89 5.30
C ASN A 282 2.60 16.09 4.53
N ASP A 283 2.28 14.86 4.96
CA ASP A 283 1.21 14.03 4.41
C ASP A 283 -0.13 14.77 4.51
N ALA A 284 -0.38 15.34 5.67
CA ALA A 284 -1.60 16.08 5.94
C ALA A 284 -1.68 17.31 5.02
N VAL A 285 -0.60 18.09 4.89
CA VAL A 285 -0.52 19.27 4.01
C VAL A 285 -0.65 18.90 2.53
N ALA A 286 -0.03 17.82 2.08
CA ALA A 286 -0.10 17.30 0.71
C ALA A 286 -1.55 16.96 0.32
N VAL A 287 -2.31 16.33 1.22
CA VAL A 287 -3.76 16.06 1.04
C VAL A 287 -4.58 17.35 0.93
N VAL A 288 -4.25 18.40 1.69
CA VAL A 288 -4.92 19.71 1.53
C VAL A 288 -4.63 20.33 0.19
N LEU A 289 -3.36 20.31 -0.22
CA LEU A 289 -2.94 20.87 -1.49
C LEU A 289 -3.62 20.15 -2.64
N SER A 290 -3.60 18.81 -2.65
CA SER A 290 -4.26 18.02 -3.69
C SER A 290 -5.77 18.26 -3.72
N SER A 291 -6.45 18.30 -2.57
CA SER A 291 -7.88 18.62 -2.47
C SER A 291 -8.21 20.03 -2.96
N SER A 292 -7.34 21.00 -2.69
CA SER A 292 -7.50 22.40 -3.15
C SER A 292 -7.35 22.50 -4.67
N ILE A 293 -6.43 21.74 -5.26
CA ILE A 293 -6.20 21.71 -6.70
C ILE A 293 -7.36 21.02 -7.43
N VAL A 294 -7.88 19.92 -6.88
CA VAL A 294 -9.06 19.24 -7.44
C VAL A 294 -10.30 20.12 -7.36
N ALA A 295 -10.50 20.85 -6.24
CA ALA A 295 -11.60 21.80 -6.10
C ALA A 295 -11.51 22.97 -7.10
N TYR A 296 -10.30 23.26 -7.62
CA TYR A 296 -10.08 24.26 -8.64
C TYR A 296 -10.40 23.75 -10.07
N GLN A 297 -10.44 22.44 -10.31
CA GLN A 297 -10.83 21.87 -11.62
C GLN A 297 -12.34 22.12 -11.83
N PRO A 298 -12.75 23.11 -12.66
CA PRO A 298 -14.15 23.50 -12.73
C PRO A 298 -14.93 22.38 -13.42
N GLN A 299 -16.02 21.94 -12.81
CA GLN A 299 -17.09 21.25 -13.51
C GLN A 299 -17.81 22.28 -14.40
N GLY A 300 -17.21 22.60 -15.54
CA GLY A 300 -17.92 23.20 -16.68
C GLY A 300 -18.19 24.71 -16.67
N ASP A 301 -17.67 25.52 -15.74
CA ASP A 301 -17.84 26.98 -15.79
C ASP A 301 -16.51 27.73 -15.95
N ASN A 302 -16.40 28.47 -17.05
CA ASN A 302 -15.16 29.01 -17.63
C ASN A 302 -14.66 30.30 -16.95
N SER A 303 -14.73 30.40 -15.62
CA SER A 303 -14.13 31.53 -14.90
C SER A 303 -12.76 31.13 -14.34
N HIS A 304 -11.72 31.32 -15.15
CA HIS A 304 -10.31 31.11 -14.79
C HIS A 304 -9.76 32.17 -13.82
N THR A 305 -10.52 32.55 -12.81
CA THR A 305 -10.05 33.45 -11.76
C THR A 305 -9.44 32.65 -10.63
N PHE A 306 -8.26 33.06 -10.18
CA PHE A 306 -7.58 32.52 -8.99
C PHE A 306 -8.48 32.71 -7.77
N GLU A 307 -9.38 31.77 -7.50
CA GLU A 307 -10.21 31.80 -6.31
C GLU A 307 -9.36 31.43 -5.10
N VAL A 308 -8.66 32.42 -4.57
CA VAL A 308 -8.05 32.38 -3.22
C VAL A 308 -9.07 31.84 -2.21
N MET A 309 -10.36 32.07 -2.45
CA MET A 309 -11.45 31.59 -1.63
C MET A 309 -11.59 30.05 -1.62
N ALA A 310 -11.32 29.35 -2.74
CA ALA A 310 -11.32 27.88 -2.77
C ALA A 310 -10.14 27.31 -1.97
N LEU A 311 -8.95 27.92 -2.10
CA LEU A 311 -7.77 27.56 -1.30
C LEU A 311 -8.02 27.80 0.19
N LEU A 312 -8.56 28.97 0.55
CA LEU A 312 -8.91 29.30 1.94
C LEU A 312 -9.99 28.37 2.49
N LYS A 313 -10.97 27.96 1.68
CA LYS A 313 -12.00 26.99 2.09
C LYS A 313 -11.40 25.62 2.37
N SER A 314 -10.54 25.10 1.50
CA SER A 314 -9.85 23.82 1.70
C SER A 314 -8.90 23.87 2.89
N PHE A 315 -8.16 24.96 3.06
CA PHE A 315 -7.32 25.20 4.24
C PHE A 315 -8.16 25.30 5.53
N GLY A 316 -9.32 25.95 5.48
CA GLY A 316 -10.25 26.04 6.60
C GLY A 316 -10.84 24.70 7.01
N MET A 317 -11.27 23.88 6.04
CA MET A 317 -11.73 22.51 6.29
C MET A 317 -10.61 21.65 6.89
N PHE A 318 -9.39 21.77 6.36
CA PHE A 318 -8.23 21.11 6.93
C PHE A 318 -7.96 21.52 8.37
N LEU A 319 -7.93 22.82 8.66
CA LEU A 319 -7.67 23.32 10.01
C LEU A 319 -8.75 22.83 10.99
N GLY A 320 -10.00 22.76 10.53
CA GLY A 320 -11.12 22.17 11.27
C GLY A 320 -10.92 20.68 11.58
N VAL A 321 -10.61 19.87 10.56
CA VAL A 321 -10.37 18.42 10.71
C VAL A 321 -9.12 18.14 11.55
N PHE A 322 -8.03 18.90 11.34
CA PHE A 322 -6.78 18.79 12.07
C PHE A 322 -6.98 19.17 13.54
N SER A 323 -7.57 20.32 13.83
CA SER A 323 -7.85 20.77 15.19
C SER A 323 -8.84 19.85 15.90
N GLY A 324 -9.85 19.33 15.19
CA GLY A 324 -10.81 18.36 15.70
C GLY A 324 -10.15 17.03 16.06
N SER A 325 -9.38 16.46 15.14
CA SER A 325 -8.61 15.22 15.35
C SER A 325 -7.58 15.37 16.48
N PHE A 326 -6.89 16.51 16.53
CA PHE A 326 -5.94 16.81 17.62
C PHE A 326 -6.65 16.89 18.97
N SER A 327 -7.77 17.60 19.05
CA SER A 327 -8.56 17.74 20.29
C SER A 327 -9.09 16.39 20.77
N LEU A 328 -9.59 15.55 19.85
CA LEU A 328 -10.05 14.20 20.14
C LEU A 328 -8.89 13.30 20.63
N GLY A 329 -7.72 13.40 19.98
CA GLY A 329 -6.50 12.69 20.39
C GLY A 329 -6.02 13.08 21.78
N VAL A 330 -6.05 14.38 22.12
CA VAL A 330 -5.72 14.87 23.46
C VAL A 330 -6.75 14.38 24.48
N ALA A 331 -8.05 14.48 24.18
CA ALA A 331 -9.11 14.04 25.08
C ALA A 331 -9.01 12.54 25.39
N THR A 332 -8.86 11.71 24.35
CA THR A 332 -8.67 10.25 24.51
C THR A 332 -7.40 9.93 25.27
N GLY A 333 -6.27 10.60 24.99
CA GLY A 333 -5.03 10.43 25.74
C GLY A 333 -5.16 10.77 27.23
N VAL A 334 -5.87 11.85 27.57
CA VAL A 334 -6.16 12.22 28.97
C VAL A 334 -7.05 11.18 29.64
N VAL A 335 -8.10 10.70 28.97
CA VAL A 335 -8.99 9.65 29.48
C VAL A 335 -8.21 8.37 29.75
N THR A 336 -7.36 7.91 28.82
CA THR A 336 -6.52 6.72 29.00
C THR A 336 -5.54 6.90 30.16
N ALA A 337 -4.93 8.09 30.29
CA ALA A 337 -4.03 8.39 31.41
C ALA A 337 -4.74 8.34 32.77
N LEU A 338 -5.96 8.88 32.85
CA LEU A 338 -6.79 8.83 34.06
C LEU A 338 -7.18 7.40 34.43
N ILE A 339 -7.64 6.60 33.45
CA ILE A 339 -7.98 5.18 33.67
C ILE A 339 -6.75 4.41 34.18
N SER A 340 -5.60 4.60 33.55
CA SER A 340 -4.37 3.92 33.96
C SER A 340 -3.90 4.36 35.35
N PHE A 341 -4.07 5.64 35.70
CA PHE A 341 -3.73 6.16 37.02
C PHE A 341 -4.64 5.58 38.11
N VAL A 342 -5.96 5.57 37.88
CA VAL A 342 -6.94 4.98 38.82
C VAL A 342 -6.67 3.49 39.03
N GLY A 343 -6.40 2.74 37.95
CA GLY A 343 -6.03 1.32 38.02
C GLY A 343 -4.75 1.09 38.84
N LEU A 344 -3.71 1.90 38.63
CA LEU A 344 -2.47 1.81 39.40
C LEU A 344 -2.66 2.14 40.89
N VAL A 345 -3.51 3.12 41.22
CA VAL A 345 -3.83 3.47 42.60
C VAL A 345 -4.60 2.33 43.28
N SER A 346 -5.56 1.71 42.59
CA SER A 346 -6.33 0.56 43.11
C SER A 346 -5.42 -0.63 43.44
N ILE A 347 -4.51 -1.00 42.53
CA ILE A 347 -3.56 -2.11 42.74
C ILE A 347 -2.61 -1.81 43.90
N ARG A 348 -2.20 -0.54 44.05
CA ARG A 348 -1.32 -0.12 45.14
C ARG A 348 -2.02 -0.16 46.49
N ALA A 349 -3.31 0.19 46.55
CA ALA A 349 -4.13 0.08 47.76
C ALA A 349 -4.29 -1.39 48.20
N GLU A 350 -4.61 -2.29 47.28
CA GLU A 350 -4.74 -3.72 47.55
C GLU A 350 -3.43 -4.34 48.07
N LYS A 351 -2.28 -3.98 47.49
CA LYS A 351 -0.97 -4.43 47.99
C LYS A 351 -0.61 -3.92 49.39
N LEU A 352 -1.09 -2.75 49.78
CA LEU A 352 -0.85 -2.20 51.12
C LEU A 352 -1.74 -2.89 52.16
N GLU A 353 -2.97 -3.23 51.80
CA GLU A 353 -3.91 -3.95 52.65
C GLU A 353 -3.43 -5.39 52.92
N VAL A 354 -2.94 -6.09 51.88
CA VAL A 354 -2.33 -7.43 52.03
C VAL A 354 -1.08 -7.41 52.92
N ARG A 355 -0.27 -6.33 52.86
CA ARG A 355 0.92 -6.18 53.73
C ARG A 355 0.61 -5.76 55.16
N ALA A 356 -0.56 -5.16 55.41
CA ALA A 356 -0.99 -4.78 56.75
C ALA A 356 -1.68 -5.93 57.50
N GLY A 357 -2.13 -6.96 56.78
CA GLY A 357 -2.73 -8.18 57.33
C GLY A 357 -1.76 -9.36 57.56
N GLN A 358 -0.48 -9.22 57.18
CA GLN A 358 0.63 -10.11 57.56
C GLN A 358 1.46 -9.44 58.65
#